data_AF-A0A529NS21-F1
#
_entry.id   AF-A0A529NS21-F1
#
_cell.length_a   1.000
_cell.length_b   1.000
_cell.length_c   1.000
_cell.angle_alpha   90.00
_cell.angle_beta   90.00
_cell.angle_gamma   90.00
#
_symmetry.space_group_name_H-M   'P 1'
#
loop_
_entity.id
_entity.type
_entity.pdbx_description
1 polymer ?
#
loop_
_entity_poly.entity_id
_entity_poly.type
_entity_poly.pdbx_seq_one_letter_code
_entity_poly.pdbx_strand_id
1 'polypeptide(L)'
;DALRATISANRLPKTAFDNMLEARIFDLYDDPMPSRTDLEGYCGETAAALIQLAAMMLDPQEAPRFADLAGRAGCAQAITGLLLLLPLYRRRGQCFVPADILAAAGSSSEEFVKGEGGPGAQRAVAAMIALARDHLGAFERGAPALPASLRPAFLPLALTRAYLGRMEKTEQSPRGGAAKLSTLRKHWLL
;
A
#
# COMPACT_ATOMS: atom_id res chain seq x y z
N ASP A 1 -12.17 24.50 -0.45
CA ASP A 1 -13.59 24.50 -0.88
C ASP A 1 -14.03 23.24 -1.62
N ALA A 2 -13.33 22.78 -2.66
CA ALA A 2 -13.72 21.59 -3.44
C ALA A 2 -13.92 20.31 -2.60
N LEU A 3 -12.98 19.94 -1.72
CA LEU A 3 -13.10 18.73 -0.89
C LEU A 3 -14.34 18.76 0.02
N ARG A 4 -14.64 19.92 0.64
CA ARG A 4 -15.83 20.07 1.51
C ARG A 4 -17.12 19.89 0.70
N ALA A 5 -17.16 20.43 -0.52
CA ALA A 5 -18.30 20.23 -1.42
C ALA A 5 -18.47 18.76 -1.79
N THR A 6 -17.39 18.05 -2.14
CA THR A 6 -17.42 16.62 -2.45
C THR A 6 -17.90 15.76 -1.29
N ILE A 7 -17.41 16.02 -0.07
CA ILE A 7 -17.84 15.31 1.15
C ILE A 7 -19.34 15.48 1.35
N SER A 8 -19.86 16.71 1.25
CA SER A 8 -21.28 16.98 1.44
C SER A 8 -22.14 16.34 0.35
N ALA A 9 -21.74 16.46 -0.93
CA ALA A 9 -22.49 15.94 -2.06
C ALA A 9 -22.62 14.41 -2.04
N ASN A 10 -21.55 13.71 -1.62
CA ASN A 10 -21.51 12.24 -1.61
C ASN A 10 -21.71 11.63 -0.21
N ARG A 11 -22.01 12.46 0.80
CA ARG A 11 -22.21 12.05 2.20
C ARG A 11 -21.05 11.19 2.74
N LEU A 12 -19.82 11.58 2.40
CA LEU A 12 -18.64 10.81 2.78
C LEU A 12 -18.40 10.91 4.30
N PRO A 13 -17.95 9.81 4.94
CA PRO A 13 -17.70 9.78 6.37
C PRO A 13 -16.49 10.67 6.70
N LYS A 14 -16.72 11.76 7.45
CA LYS A 14 -15.64 12.67 7.89
C LYS A 14 -14.59 11.93 8.72
N THR A 15 -15.01 10.96 9.52
CA THR A 15 -14.13 10.11 10.33
C THR A 15 -13.08 9.38 9.50
N ALA A 16 -13.36 9.00 8.25
CA ALA A 16 -12.35 8.38 7.39
C ALA A 16 -11.20 9.35 7.02
N PHE A 17 -11.49 10.66 6.94
CA PHE A 17 -10.46 11.67 6.73
C PHE A 17 -9.68 11.94 8.02
N ASP A 18 -10.37 12.01 9.16
CA ASP A 18 -9.73 12.19 10.46
C ASP A 18 -8.78 11.01 10.75
N ASN A 19 -9.25 9.76 10.58
CA ASN A 19 -8.42 8.58 10.75
C ASN A 19 -7.20 8.57 9.81
N MET A 20 -7.37 9.02 8.56
CA MET A 20 -6.26 9.12 7.62
C MET A 20 -5.22 10.14 8.09
N LEU A 21 -5.65 11.27 8.65
CA LEU A 21 -4.74 12.26 9.23
C LEU A 21 -4.01 11.69 10.45
N GLU A 22 -4.73 11.01 11.35
CA GLU A 22 -4.14 10.32 12.50
C GLU A 22 -3.11 9.27 12.06
N ALA A 23 -3.43 8.45 11.05
CA ALA A 23 -2.50 7.47 10.50
C ALA A 23 -1.24 8.12 9.89
N ARG A 24 -1.32 9.37 9.43
CA ARG A 24 -0.17 10.12 8.89
C ARG A 24 0.68 10.79 9.96
N ILE A 25 0.20 10.89 11.20
CA ILE A 25 1.02 11.36 12.33
C ILE A 25 2.20 10.42 12.57
N PHE A 26 1.98 9.11 12.40
CA PHE A 26 3.02 8.08 12.41
C PHE A 26 4.19 8.43 11.47
N ASP A 27 3.87 8.87 10.24
CA ASP A 27 4.88 9.24 9.23
C ASP A 27 5.68 10.48 9.65
N LEU A 28 5.10 11.39 10.45
CA LEU A 28 5.73 12.64 10.88
C LEU A 28 6.74 12.42 12.00
N TYR A 29 6.43 11.53 12.93
CA TYR A 29 7.28 11.25 14.10
C TYR A 29 8.26 10.08 13.87
N ASP A 30 8.24 9.47 12.70
CA ASP A 30 9.03 8.28 12.37
C ASP A 30 8.81 7.15 13.39
N ASP A 31 7.55 6.99 13.81
CA ASP A 31 7.17 5.97 14.78
C ASP A 31 7.55 4.57 14.25
N PRO A 32 7.95 3.64 15.12
CA PRO A 32 8.29 2.30 14.70
C PRO A 32 7.01 1.55 14.28
N MET A 33 7.07 0.82 13.16
CA MET A 33 5.98 -0.07 12.73
C MET A 33 6.07 -1.39 13.52
N PRO A 34 5.22 -1.66 14.52
CA PRO A 34 5.48 -2.76 15.45
C PRO A 34 5.19 -4.13 14.85
N SER A 35 4.06 -4.27 14.15
CA SER A 35 3.62 -5.55 13.60
C SER A 35 3.07 -5.45 12.18
N ARG A 36 2.92 -6.61 11.54
CA ARG A 36 2.17 -6.74 10.29
C ARG A 36 0.75 -6.18 10.40
N THR A 37 0.08 -6.39 11.54
CA THR A 37 -1.29 -5.91 11.74
C THR A 37 -1.34 -4.39 11.79
N ASP A 38 -0.35 -3.74 12.41
CA ASP A 38 -0.26 -2.27 12.42
C ASP A 38 -0.06 -1.72 11.00
N LEU A 39 0.79 -2.37 10.20
CA LEU A 39 0.98 -2.01 8.80
C LEU A 39 -0.31 -2.16 7.99
N GLU A 40 -1.05 -3.26 8.19
CA GLU A 40 -2.34 -3.48 7.52
C GLU A 40 -3.38 -2.44 7.96
N GLY A 41 -3.40 -2.05 9.23
CA GLY A 41 -4.22 -0.94 9.75
C GLY A 41 -3.87 0.40 9.11
N TYR A 42 -2.58 0.73 9.04
CA TYR A 42 -2.08 1.91 8.34
C TYR A 42 -2.50 1.92 6.86
N CYS A 43 -2.39 0.79 6.17
CA CYS A 43 -2.84 0.65 4.79
C CYS A 43 -4.36 0.86 4.67
N GLY A 44 -5.11 0.37 5.65
CA GLY A 44 -6.56 0.53 5.81
C GLY A 44 -6.97 2.00 5.85
N GLU A 45 -6.41 2.76 6.80
CA GLU A 45 -6.77 4.17 7.02
C GLU A 45 -6.18 5.11 5.95
N THR A 46 -5.27 4.64 5.11
CA THR A 46 -4.65 5.46 4.04
C THR A 46 -5.12 5.07 2.64
N ALA A 47 -4.49 4.08 2.01
CA ALA A 47 -4.75 3.74 0.62
C ALA A 47 -6.12 3.07 0.44
N ALA A 48 -6.51 2.16 1.34
CA ALA A 48 -7.81 1.50 1.24
C ALA A 48 -8.96 2.47 1.48
N ALA A 49 -8.83 3.39 2.44
CA ALA A 49 -9.81 4.44 2.69
C ALA A 49 -10.08 5.27 1.42
N LEU A 50 -9.06 5.65 0.65
CA LEU A 50 -9.25 6.37 -0.61
C LEU A 50 -10.01 5.56 -1.66
N ILE A 51 -9.70 4.26 -1.80
CA ILE A 51 -10.43 3.36 -2.71
C ILE A 51 -11.89 3.24 -2.26
N GLN A 52 -12.14 3.08 -0.96
CA GLN A 52 -13.49 2.96 -0.41
C GLN A 52 -14.29 4.25 -0.59
N LEU A 53 -13.69 5.42 -0.34
CA LEU A 53 -14.33 6.71 -0.59
C LEU A 53 -14.67 6.89 -2.08
N ALA A 54 -13.79 6.48 -2.99
CA ALA A 54 -14.07 6.49 -4.43
C ALA A 54 -15.22 5.56 -4.80
N ALA A 55 -15.25 4.34 -4.24
CA ALA A 55 -16.34 3.39 -4.42
C ALA A 55 -17.68 3.98 -3.94
N MET A 56 -17.71 4.64 -2.77
CA MET A 56 -18.90 5.28 -2.23
C MET A 56 -19.42 6.43 -3.11
N MET A 57 -18.53 7.17 -3.78
CA MET A 57 -18.94 8.22 -4.72
C MET A 57 -19.53 7.64 -6.02
N LEU A 58 -19.02 6.49 -6.48
CA LEU A 58 -19.47 5.86 -7.72
C LEU A 58 -20.78 5.09 -7.54
N ASP A 59 -20.90 4.32 -6.45
CA ASP A 59 -22.07 3.49 -6.16
C ASP A 59 -22.22 3.30 -4.64
N PRO A 60 -22.91 4.21 -3.94
CA PRO A 60 -23.03 4.16 -2.48
C PRO A 60 -23.85 2.96 -1.98
N GLN A 61 -24.64 2.31 -2.84
CA GLN A 61 -25.44 1.15 -2.47
C GLN A 61 -24.59 -0.13 -2.47
N GLU A 62 -23.77 -0.33 -3.51
CA GLU A 62 -22.93 -1.52 -3.60
C GLU A 62 -21.60 -1.38 -2.84
N ALA A 63 -21.05 -0.17 -2.68
CA ALA A 63 -19.74 0.05 -2.06
C ALA A 63 -19.53 -0.64 -0.69
N PRO A 64 -20.50 -0.67 0.25
CA PRO A 64 -20.32 -1.37 1.53
C PRO A 64 -20.07 -2.86 1.39
N ARG A 65 -20.66 -3.51 0.35
CA ARG A 65 -20.52 -4.96 0.12
C ARG A 65 -19.12 -5.35 -0.33
N PHE A 66 -18.33 -4.39 -0.83
CA PHE A 66 -16.98 -4.60 -1.36
C PHE A 66 -15.90 -3.91 -0.52
N ALA A 67 -16.21 -3.50 0.72
CA ALA A 67 -15.26 -2.84 1.61
C ALA A 67 -14.02 -3.70 1.90
N ASP A 68 -14.20 -4.99 2.17
CA ASP A 68 -13.08 -5.93 2.35
C ASP A 68 -12.16 -5.98 1.12
N LEU A 69 -12.75 -5.89 -0.07
CA LEU A 69 -12.02 -5.91 -1.33
C LEU A 69 -11.21 -4.61 -1.53
N ALA A 70 -11.76 -3.46 -1.13
CA ALA A 70 -11.04 -2.20 -1.04
C ALA A 70 -9.87 -2.26 -0.04
N GLY A 71 -10.06 -2.92 1.10
CA GLY A 71 -9.00 -3.22 2.08
C GLY A 71 -7.83 -3.99 1.47
N ARG A 72 -8.11 -5.09 0.77
CA ARG A 72 -7.08 -5.90 0.07
C ARG A 72 -6.36 -5.11 -1.02
N ALA A 73 -7.10 -4.37 -1.84
CA ALA A 73 -6.52 -3.52 -2.88
C ALA A 73 -5.62 -2.43 -2.28
N GLY A 74 -6.08 -1.75 -1.23
CA GLY A 74 -5.33 -0.70 -0.56
C GLY A 74 -4.04 -1.22 0.07
N CYS A 75 -4.07 -2.37 0.76
CA CYS A 75 -2.87 -3.00 1.30
C CYS A 75 -1.85 -3.36 0.20
N ALA A 76 -2.31 -4.00 -0.88
CA ALA A 76 -1.43 -4.34 -1.99
C ALA A 76 -0.77 -3.10 -2.62
N GLN A 77 -1.55 -2.04 -2.84
CA GLN A 77 -1.05 -0.79 -3.42
C GLN A 77 -0.08 -0.07 -2.47
N ALA A 78 -0.44 0.09 -1.19
CA ALA A 78 0.34 0.80 -0.20
C ALA A 78 1.69 0.13 0.04
N ILE A 79 1.71 -1.18 0.28
CA ILE A 79 2.95 -1.94 0.51
C ILE A 79 3.85 -1.89 -0.72
N THR A 80 3.28 -1.99 -1.92
CA THR A 80 4.05 -1.82 -3.17
C THR A 80 4.63 -0.42 -3.29
N GLY A 81 3.88 0.62 -2.91
CA GLY A 81 4.36 2.00 -2.82
C GLY A 81 5.52 2.16 -1.83
N LEU A 82 5.40 1.55 -0.64
CA LEU A 82 6.45 1.54 0.38
C LEU A 82 7.74 0.90 -0.15
N LEU A 83 7.63 -0.22 -0.88
CA LEU A 83 8.76 -0.88 -1.53
C LEU A 83 9.40 -0.04 -2.63
N LEU A 84 8.61 0.68 -3.42
CA LEU A 84 9.13 1.59 -4.46
C LEU A 84 9.88 2.77 -3.87
N LEU A 85 9.40 3.29 -2.74
CA LEU A 85 9.98 4.44 -2.04
C LEU A 85 11.04 4.04 -1.00
N LEU A 86 11.30 2.74 -0.83
CA LEU A 86 12.24 2.21 0.14
C LEU A 86 13.62 2.90 0.12
N PRO A 87 14.27 3.17 -1.04
CA PRO A 87 15.54 3.90 -1.05
C PRO A 87 15.45 5.29 -0.44
N LEU A 88 14.33 5.99 -0.65
CA LEU A 88 14.09 7.32 -0.10
C LEU A 88 13.88 7.26 1.42
N TYR A 89 13.02 6.34 1.88
CA TYR A 89 12.74 6.17 3.31
C TYR A 89 14.00 5.79 4.09
N ARG A 90 14.80 4.84 3.59
CA ARG A 90 16.07 4.46 4.22
C ARG A 90 17.05 5.63 4.31
N ARG A 91 17.16 6.46 3.26
CA ARG A 91 18.00 7.68 3.28
C ARG A 91 17.54 8.71 4.31
N ARG A 92 16.25 8.70 4.65
CA ARG A 92 15.66 9.56 5.70
C ARG A 92 15.70 8.91 7.08
N GLY A 93 16.21 7.69 7.21
CA GLY A 93 16.18 6.94 8.47
C GLY A 93 14.82 6.31 8.81
N GLN A 94 13.85 6.34 7.89
CA GLN A 94 12.49 5.87 8.11
C GLN A 94 12.38 4.36 7.82
N CYS A 95 11.68 3.63 8.69
CA CYS A 95 11.44 2.19 8.55
C CYS A 95 9.95 1.87 8.63
N PHE A 96 9.35 1.57 7.48
CA PHE A 96 7.95 1.13 7.38
C PHE A 96 7.80 -0.40 7.38
N VAL A 97 8.91 -1.15 7.48
CA VAL A 97 8.85 -2.61 7.57
C VAL A 97 8.53 -2.97 9.02
N PRO A 98 7.50 -3.79 9.27
CA PRO A 98 7.16 -4.26 10.60
C PRO A 98 8.32 -4.90 11.36
N ALA A 99 8.42 -4.61 12.65
CA ALA A 99 9.46 -5.16 13.52
C ALA A 99 9.39 -6.68 13.63
N ASP A 100 8.20 -7.29 13.61
CA ASP A 100 8.00 -8.74 13.57
C ASP A 100 8.56 -9.38 12.28
N ILE A 101 8.36 -8.74 11.12
CA ILE A 101 8.94 -9.16 9.84
C ILE A 101 10.45 -9.00 9.84
N LEU A 102 10.97 -7.90 10.38
CA LEU A 102 12.41 -7.68 10.51
C LEU A 102 13.07 -8.72 11.41
N ALA A 103 12.48 -8.99 12.58
CA ALA A 103 12.96 -9.98 13.52
C ALA A 103 12.96 -11.39 12.90
N ALA A 104 11.88 -11.79 12.22
CA ALA A 104 11.80 -13.07 11.51
C ALA A 104 12.83 -13.16 10.37
N ALA A 105 13.17 -12.03 9.76
CA ALA A 105 14.23 -11.92 8.77
C ALA A 105 15.65 -11.88 9.37
N GLY A 106 15.79 -11.79 10.70
CA GLY A 106 17.06 -11.66 11.40
C GLY A 106 17.70 -10.27 11.24
N SER A 107 16.89 -9.22 11.37
CA SER A 107 17.32 -7.82 11.32
C SER A 107 16.52 -6.97 12.33
N SER A 108 16.84 -5.68 12.45
CA SER A 108 16.11 -4.68 13.24
C SER A 108 15.84 -3.44 12.40
N SER A 109 14.98 -2.53 12.88
CA SER A 109 14.71 -1.27 12.18
C SER A 109 15.98 -0.43 12.02
N GLU A 110 16.80 -0.36 13.06
CA GLU A 110 18.05 0.40 13.08
C GLU A 110 19.09 -0.17 12.10
N GLU A 111 19.20 -1.50 12.02
CA GLU A 111 20.08 -2.15 11.06
C GLU A 111 19.56 -1.95 9.64
N PHE A 112 18.25 -2.14 9.44
CA PHE A 112 17.59 -2.09 8.13
C PHE A 112 17.76 -0.73 7.44
N VAL A 113 17.68 0.38 8.19
CA VAL A 113 17.82 1.73 7.62
C VAL A 113 19.27 2.15 7.39
N LYS A 114 20.25 1.55 8.08
CA LYS A 114 21.68 1.89 7.94
C LYS A 114 22.34 1.14 6.77
N GLY A 115 23.34 1.75 6.13
CA GLY A 115 24.19 1.11 5.10
C GLY A 115 23.41 0.29 4.07
N GLU A 116 23.80 -0.97 3.86
CA GLU A 116 23.08 -1.92 3.00
C GLU A 116 21.91 -2.65 3.71
N GLY A 117 21.66 -2.35 4.97
CA GLY A 117 20.54 -2.88 5.76
C GLY A 117 20.86 -4.16 6.51
N GLY A 118 22.10 -4.66 6.43
CA GLY A 118 22.49 -5.94 7.03
C GLY A 118 21.99 -7.17 6.25
N PRO A 119 22.38 -8.37 6.70
CA PRO A 119 22.14 -9.64 5.98
C PRO A 119 20.67 -10.06 5.96
N GLY A 120 19.86 -9.63 6.94
CA GLY A 120 18.44 -9.98 7.02
C GLY A 120 17.56 -9.21 6.04
N ALA A 121 18.07 -8.14 5.48
CA ALA A 121 17.18 -7.13 4.98
C ALA A 121 16.69 -7.43 3.54
N GLN A 122 17.38 -8.31 2.79
CA GLN A 122 16.82 -8.89 1.55
C GLN A 122 15.63 -9.81 1.87
N ARG A 123 15.70 -10.59 2.95
CA ARG A 123 14.59 -11.44 3.41
C ARG A 123 13.40 -10.60 3.86
N ALA A 124 13.64 -9.49 4.57
CA ALA A 124 12.58 -8.57 4.97
C ALA A 124 11.87 -7.93 3.76
N VAL A 125 12.64 -7.52 2.74
CA VAL A 125 12.06 -7.00 1.48
C VAL A 125 11.26 -8.08 0.75
N ALA A 126 11.77 -9.31 0.68
CA ALA A 126 11.05 -10.44 0.08
C ALA A 126 9.74 -10.74 0.83
N ALA A 127 9.74 -10.67 2.16
CA ALA A 127 8.55 -10.84 2.99
C ALA A 127 7.50 -9.75 2.72
N MET A 128 7.91 -8.49 2.58
CA MET A 128 7.02 -7.38 2.20
C MET A 128 6.44 -7.56 0.78
N ILE A 129 7.24 -8.03 -0.19
CA ILE A 129 6.76 -8.37 -1.53
C ILE A 129 5.72 -9.48 -1.46
N ALA A 130 5.98 -10.55 -0.71
CA ALA A 130 5.04 -11.65 -0.51
C ALA A 130 3.74 -11.17 0.15
N LEU A 131 3.81 -10.30 1.15
CA LEU A 131 2.65 -9.71 1.79
C LEU A 131 1.78 -8.89 0.82
N ALA A 132 2.41 -8.06 -0.02
CA ALA A 132 1.70 -7.33 -1.06
C ALA A 132 1.05 -8.26 -2.10
N ARG A 133 1.73 -9.36 -2.45
CA ARG A 133 1.20 -10.41 -3.35
C ARG A 133 0.01 -11.12 -2.76
N ASP A 134 0.02 -11.44 -1.47
CA ASP A 134 -1.10 -12.10 -0.80
C ASP A 134 -2.36 -11.23 -0.85
N HIS A 135 -2.23 -9.95 -0.53
CA HIS A 135 -3.33 -8.99 -0.62
C HIS A 135 -3.81 -8.80 -2.07
N LEU A 136 -2.89 -8.68 -3.02
CA LEU A 136 -3.22 -8.58 -4.44
C LEU A 136 -3.96 -9.84 -4.93
N GLY A 137 -3.49 -11.03 -4.57
CA GLY A 137 -4.13 -12.29 -4.94
C GLY A 137 -5.51 -12.44 -4.30
N ALA A 138 -5.70 -12.00 -3.05
CA ALA A 138 -7.01 -11.94 -2.41
C ALA A 138 -7.95 -10.99 -3.15
N PHE A 139 -7.46 -9.81 -3.56
CA PHE A 139 -8.22 -8.89 -4.40
C PHE A 139 -8.63 -9.54 -5.73
N GLU A 140 -7.68 -10.14 -6.44
CA GLU A 140 -7.91 -10.73 -7.75
C GLU A 140 -8.93 -11.88 -7.75
N ARG A 141 -9.02 -12.64 -6.64
CA ARG A 141 -10.06 -13.65 -6.45
C ARG A 141 -11.46 -13.06 -6.27
N GLY A 142 -11.58 -11.90 -5.62
CA GLY A 142 -12.85 -11.20 -5.42
C GLY A 142 -13.26 -10.29 -6.58
N ALA A 143 -12.30 -9.83 -7.38
CA ALA A 143 -12.52 -8.87 -8.46
C ALA A 143 -13.58 -9.28 -9.50
N PRO A 144 -13.78 -10.56 -9.88
CA PRO A 144 -14.84 -10.96 -10.81
C PRO A 144 -16.25 -10.61 -10.31
N ALA A 145 -16.46 -10.53 -9.00
CA ALA A 145 -17.75 -10.18 -8.41
C ALA A 145 -18.02 -8.66 -8.39
N LEU A 146 -17.04 -7.82 -8.72
CA LEU A 146 -17.22 -6.37 -8.72
C LEU A 146 -18.24 -5.93 -9.80
N PRO A 147 -19.27 -5.17 -9.41
CA PRO A 147 -20.15 -4.53 -10.39
C PRO A 147 -19.36 -3.53 -11.23
N ALA A 148 -19.80 -3.33 -12.48
CA ALA A 148 -19.13 -2.44 -13.41
C ALA A 148 -19.02 -1.00 -12.87
N SER A 149 -19.98 -0.56 -12.05
CA SER A 149 -20.02 0.75 -11.40
C SER A 149 -18.84 0.98 -10.45
N LEU A 150 -18.35 -0.07 -9.77
CA LEU A 150 -17.28 0.05 -8.77
C LEU A 150 -15.88 -0.13 -9.34
N ARG A 151 -15.72 -0.76 -10.52
CA ARG A 151 -14.40 -1.04 -11.11
C ARG A 151 -13.47 0.18 -11.21
N PRO A 152 -13.94 1.40 -11.57
CA PRO A 152 -13.06 2.56 -11.65
C PRO A 152 -12.39 2.95 -10.32
N ALA A 153 -13.02 2.67 -9.16
CA ALA A 153 -12.42 2.96 -7.86
C ALA A 153 -11.10 2.21 -7.60
N PHE A 154 -10.90 1.09 -8.29
CA PHE A 154 -9.73 0.21 -8.13
C PHE A 154 -8.61 0.48 -9.15
N LEU A 155 -8.77 1.47 -10.03
CA LEU A 155 -7.73 1.86 -10.99
C LEU A 155 -6.35 2.15 -10.36
N PRO A 156 -6.24 2.75 -9.15
CA PRO A 156 -4.95 2.92 -8.48
C PRO A 156 -4.14 1.63 -8.29
N LEU A 157 -4.80 0.46 -8.27
CA LEU A 157 -4.15 -0.85 -8.14
C LEU A 157 -3.52 -1.35 -9.45
N ALA A 158 -3.90 -0.82 -10.62
CA ALA A 158 -3.62 -1.40 -11.93
C ALA A 158 -2.14 -1.72 -12.19
N LEU A 159 -1.23 -0.88 -11.68
CA LEU A 159 0.22 -1.04 -11.89
C LEU A 159 0.89 -1.99 -10.89
N THR A 160 0.20 -2.34 -9.80
CA THR A 160 0.76 -3.06 -8.64
C THR A 160 1.34 -4.41 -9.03
N ARG A 161 0.59 -5.22 -9.78
CA ARG A 161 1.05 -6.53 -10.26
C ARG A 161 2.35 -6.43 -11.07
N ALA A 162 2.44 -5.41 -11.93
CA ALA A 162 3.59 -5.23 -12.80
C ALA A 162 4.84 -4.77 -12.02
N TYR A 163 4.66 -3.91 -11.01
CA TYR A 163 5.75 -3.50 -10.13
C TYR A 163 6.27 -4.66 -9.28
N LEU A 164 5.38 -5.42 -8.63
CA LEU A 164 5.78 -6.59 -7.85
C LEU A 164 6.54 -7.61 -8.71
N GLY A 165 6.03 -7.90 -9.92
CA GLY A 165 6.70 -8.81 -10.86
C GLY A 165 8.05 -8.30 -11.36
N ARG A 166 8.28 -6.99 -11.34
CA ARG A 166 9.59 -6.41 -11.66
C ARG A 166 10.55 -6.51 -10.47
N MET A 167 10.07 -6.27 -9.26
CA MET A 167 10.87 -6.37 -8.03
C MET A 167 11.38 -7.80 -7.82
N GLU A 168 10.55 -8.81 -8.05
CA GLU A 168 10.91 -10.23 -7.91
C GLU A 168 12.00 -10.67 -8.92
N LYS A 169 12.00 -10.09 -10.13
CA LYS A 169 12.93 -10.45 -11.20
C LYS A 169 14.30 -9.76 -11.10
N THR A 170 14.45 -8.76 -10.24
CA THR A 170 15.68 -7.98 -10.17
C THR A 170 16.47 -8.42 -8.96
N GLU A 171 17.66 -9.01 -9.16
CA GLU A 171 18.59 -9.30 -8.05
C GLU A 171 18.98 -8.02 -7.29
N GLN A 172 18.95 -6.87 -7.98
CA GLN A 172 18.87 -5.56 -7.34
C GLN A 172 17.50 -5.41 -6.70
N SER A 173 17.38 -5.95 -5.49
CA SER A 173 16.27 -5.66 -4.58
C SER A 173 16.00 -4.14 -4.53
N PRO A 174 14.78 -3.70 -4.17
CA PRO A 174 14.40 -2.28 -4.04
C PRO A 174 15.30 -1.39 -3.14
N ARG A 175 16.42 -1.90 -2.67
CA ARG A 175 17.51 -1.24 -1.93
C ARG A 175 18.40 -0.38 -2.83
N GLY A 176 18.80 -0.92 -3.99
CA GLY A 176 19.75 -0.26 -4.91
C GLY A 176 19.10 0.75 -5.87
N GLY A 177 17.77 0.75 -5.94
CA GLY A 177 16.97 1.65 -6.76
C GLY A 177 15.53 1.20 -6.87
N ALA A 178 14.60 2.15 -7.02
CA ALA A 178 13.19 1.84 -7.21
C ALA A 178 12.99 1.05 -8.52
N ALA A 179 12.17 -0.01 -8.47
CA ALA A 179 11.76 -0.72 -9.68
C ALA A 179 11.08 0.27 -10.65
N LYS A 180 11.56 0.35 -11.90
CA LYS A 180 11.00 1.25 -12.91
C LYS A 180 10.22 0.46 -13.96
N LEU A 181 9.01 0.93 -14.26
CA LEU A 181 8.24 0.57 -15.46
C LEU A 181 8.35 1.71 -16.46
N SER A 182 8.44 1.38 -17.75
CA SER A 182 8.43 2.39 -18.82
C SER A 182 7.07 3.10 -18.88
N THR A 183 7.05 4.36 -19.32
CA THR A 183 5.81 5.15 -19.47
C THR A 183 4.79 4.46 -20.37
N LEU A 184 5.24 3.92 -21.51
CA LEU A 184 4.39 3.13 -22.41
C LEU A 184 3.75 1.96 -21.68
N ARG A 185 4.52 1.17 -20.92
CA ARG A 185 3.99 0.03 -20.19
C ARG A 185 2.98 0.44 -19.12
N LYS A 186 3.16 1.60 -18.47
CA LYS A 186 2.17 2.11 -17.52
C LYS A 186 0.87 2.49 -18.23
N HIS A 187 0.96 3.18 -19.36
CA HIS A 187 -0.21 3.58 -20.13
C HIS A 187 -1.00 2.38 -20.68
N TRP A 188 -0.32 1.32 -21.12
CA TRP A 188 -0.96 0.08 -21.58
C TRP A 188 -1.66 -0.73 -20.47
N LEU A 189 -1.32 -0.49 -19.21
CA LEU A 189 -1.88 -1.23 -18.06
C LEU A 189 -3.02 -0.48 -17.36
N LEU A 190 -3.19 0.82 -17.64
CA LEU A 190 -4.27 1.67 -17.13
C LEU A 190 -5.46 1.63 -18.10
#